data_AF-A0A7C9NAY9-F1
#
_entry.id   AF-A0A7C9NAY9-F1
#
_cell.length_a   1.000
_cell.length_b   1.000
_cell.length_c   1.000
_cell.angle_alpha   90.00
_cell.angle_beta   90.00
_cell.angle_gamma   90.00
#
_symmetry.space_group_name_H-M   'P 1'
#
loop_
_entity.id
_entity.type
_entity.pdbx_description
1 polymer ?
#
loop_
_entity_poly.entity_id
_entity_poly.type
_entity_poly.pdbx_seq_one_letter_code
_entity_poly.pdbx_strand_id
1 'polypeptide(L)' 'MQSASFTIEFPESLPVSARRHEIEAAIAGHQVVIVCGETGSGKTTQLPKIALAMGRGGQAQRQALASAEGR' A
#
# COMPACT_ATOMS: atom_id res chain seq x y z
N MET A 1 5.96 -15.97 20.22
CA MET A 1 6.43 -14.66 19.72
C MET A 1 5.22 -13.91 19.19
N GLN A 2 4.98 -12.70 19.66
CA GLN A 2 3.76 -11.93 19.40
C GLN A 2 3.74 -11.45 17.94
N SER A 3 2.73 -11.86 17.17
CA SER A 3 2.48 -11.41 15.81
C SER A 3 2.04 -9.95 15.83
N ALA A 4 2.92 -9.04 15.41
CA ALA A 4 2.58 -7.63 15.27
C ALA A 4 1.68 -7.46 14.04
N SER A 5 0.40 -7.19 14.24
CA SER A 5 -0.51 -6.75 13.18
C SER A 5 -0.18 -5.28 12.84
N PHE A 6 0.47 -5.06 11.69
CA PHE A 6 0.67 -3.71 11.15
C PHE A 6 -0.60 -3.25 10.44
N THR A 7 -1.32 -2.28 11.02
CA THR A 7 -2.44 -1.62 10.36
C THR A 7 -1.93 -0.55 9.40
N ILE A 8 -2.35 -0.62 8.13
CA ILE A 8 -2.02 0.39 7.11
C ILE A 8 -3.14 1.42 7.08
N GLU A 9 -2.80 2.66 7.44
CA GLU A 9 -3.74 3.78 7.42
C GLU A 9 -3.43 4.78 6.30
N PHE A 10 -4.51 5.32 5.72
CA PHE A 10 -4.51 6.30 4.64
C PHE A 10 -5.26 7.57 5.10
N PRO A 11 -4.55 8.63 5.51
CA PRO A 11 -5.21 9.87 5.92
C PRO A 11 -5.80 10.60 4.71
N GLU A 12 -7.11 10.83 4.72
CA GLU A 12 -7.87 11.50 3.64
C GLU A 12 -7.41 12.95 3.37
N SER A 13 -6.67 13.56 4.30
CA SER A 13 -6.10 14.90 4.11
C SER A 13 -4.99 14.96 3.06
N LEU A 14 -4.40 13.82 2.68
CA LEU A 14 -3.37 13.76 1.64
C LEU A 14 -4.00 13.50 0.26
N PRO A 15 -3.67 14.30 -0.76
CA PRO A 15 -4.21 14.13 -2.12
C PRO A 15 -4.04 12.73 -2.71
N VAL A 16 -2.92 12.04 -2.40
CA VAL A 16 -2.67 10.67 -2.87
C VAL A 16 -3.54 9.64 -2.15
N SER A 17 -3.82 9.81 -0.85
CA SER A 17 -4.72 8.92 -0.10
C SER A 17 -6.15 9.02 -0.61
N ALA A 18 -6.64 10.24 -0.84
CA ALA A 18 -7.99 10.48 -1.33
C ALA A 18 -8.25 9.84 -2.71
N ARG A 19 -7.19 9.62 -3.51
CA ARG A 19 -7.26 8.95 -4.82
C ARG A 19 -6.80 7.49 -4.79
N ARG A 20 -6.75 6.86 -3.61
CA ARG A 20 -6.26 5.48 -3.44
C ARG A 20 -6.90 4.51 -4.43
N HIS A 21 -8.22 4.51 -4.53
CA HIS A 21 -8.95 3.57 -5.37
C HIS A 21 -8.61 3.71 -6.86
N GLU A 22 -8.42 4.94 -7.35
CA GLU A 22 -8.01 5.22 -8.72
C GLU A 22 -6.59 4.69 -8.98
N ILE A 23 -5.68 4.90 -8.03
CA ILE A 23 -4.29 4.42 -8.09
C ILE A 23 -4.25 2.89 -8.06
N GLU A 24 -5.03 2.24 -7.19
CA GLU A 24 -5.13 0.78 -7.11
C GLU A 24 -5.63 0.18 -8.43
N ALA A 25 -6.69 0.76 -9.01
CA ALA A 25 -7.21 0.34 -10.30
C ALA A 25 -6.15 0.52 -11.41
N ALA A 26 -5.43 1.64 -11.42
CA ALA A 26 -4.36 1.89 -12.39
C ALA A 26 -3.23 0.85 -12.26
N ILE A 27 -2.78 0.54 -11.04
CA ILE A 27 -1.73 -0.45 -10.77
C ILE A 27 -2.18 -1.88 -11.13
N ALA A 28 -3.46 -2.20 -10.95
CA ALA A 28 -4.02 -3.50 -11.32
C ALA A 28 -4.12 -3.67 -12.84
N GLY A 29 -4.49 -2.61 -13.56
CA GLY A 29 -4.69 -2.64 -15.01
C GLY A 29 -3.43 -2.42 -15.87
N HIS A 30 -2.38 -1.81 -15.32
CA HIS A 30 -1.20 -1.40 -16.09
C HIS A 30 0.10 -1.85 -15.43
N GLN A 31 1.00 -2.45 -16.21
CA GLN A 31 2.32 -2.87 -15.72
C GLN A 31 3.20 -1.69 -15.28
N VAL A 32 3.00 -0.52 -15.89
CA VAL A 32 3.72 0.72 -15.56
C VAL A 32 2.70 1.83 -15.36
N VAL A 33 2.80 2.54 -14.25
CA VAL A 33 1.96 3.69 -13.89
C VAL A 33 2.86 4.86 -13.53
N ILE A 34 2.57 6.04 -14.08
CA ILE A 34 3.25 7.30 -13.73
C ILE A 34 2.29 8.11 -12.85
N VAL A 35 2.72 8.44 -11.63
CA VAL A 35 1.92 9.25 -10.70
C VAL A 35 2.57 10.63 -10.55
N CYS A 36 1.90 11.66 -11.06
CA CYS A 36 2.33 13.05 -10.98
C CYS A 36 1.61 13.79 -9.84
N GLY A 37 2.30 14.74 -9.19
CA GLY A 37 1.70 15.62 -8.20
C GLY A 37 2.75 16.50 -7.54
N GLU A 38 2.33 17.55 -6.85
CA GLU A 38 3.23 18.49 -6.14
C GLU A 38 3.95 17.85 -4.94
N THR A 39 5.04 18.45 -4.50
CA THR A 39 5.69 18.08 -3.23
C THR A 39 4.70 18.26 -2.08
N GLY A 40 4.68 17.31 -1.13
CA GLY A 40 3.71 17.31 -0.03
C GLY A 40 2.40 16.55 -0.33
N SER A 41 2.14 16.17 -1.57
CA SER A 41 0.91 15.44 -1.93
C SER A 41 0.80 14.02 -1.34
N GLY A 42 1.88 13.50 -0.75
CA GLY A 42 1.93 12.17 -0.14
C GLY A 42 2.44 11.05 -1.05
N LYS A 43 3.00 11.33 -2.24
CA LYS A 43 3.47 10.28 -3.19
C LYS A 43 4.46 9.30 -2.54
N THR A 44 5.57 9.80 -2.00
CA THR A 44 6.63 8.97 -1.45
C THR A 44 6.20 8.18 -0.22
N THR A 45 5.21 8.68 0.55
CA THR A 45 4.76 8.05 1.79
C THR A 45 3.55 7.13 1.61
N GLN A 46 2.63 7.46 0.71
CA GLN A 46 1.38 6.71 0.52
C GLN A 46 1.47 5.67 -0.61
N LEU A 47 2.17 5.94 -1.72
CA LEU A 47 2.26 4.96 -2.81
C LEU A 47 2.87 3.61 -2.37
N PRO A 48 3.93 3.57 -1.53
CA PRO A 48 4.43 2.31 -0.98
C PRO A 48 3.40 1.60 -0.09
N LYS A 49 2.62 2.34 0.70
CA LYS A 49 1.55 1.77 1.54
C LYS A 49 0.41 1.19 0.70
N ILE A 50 0.01 1.87 -0.36
CA ILE A 50 -1.00 1.39 -1.31
C ILE A 50 -0.52 0.09 -1.95
N ALA A 51 0.72 0.06 -2.45
CA ALA A 51 1.31 -1.16 -3.01
C ALA A 51 1.32 -2.30 -1.99
N LEU A 52 1.71 -2.02 -0.74
CA LEU A 52 1.70 -2.99 0.35
C LEU A 52 0.30 -3.52 0.67
N ALA A 53 -0.71 -2.64 0.73
CA ALA A 53 -2.11 -3.02 0.93
C ALA A 53 -2.66 -3.87 -0.21
N MET A 54 -2.15 -3.70 -1.44
CA MET A 54 -2.43 -4.55 -2.59
C MET A 54 -1.66 -5.89 -2.58
N GLY A 55 -0.98 -6.22 -1.48
CA GLY A 55 -0.18 -7.44 -1.35
C GLY A 55 1.15 -7.39 -2.11
N ARG A 56 1.62 -6.19 -2.50
CA ARG A 56 2.91 -6.01 -3.17
C ARG A 56 3.96 -5.53 -2.17
N GLY A 57 5.07 -6.26 -2.06
CA GLY A 57 6.15 -5.94 -1.13
C GLY A 57 6.57 -7.19 -0.38
N GLY A 58 7.68 -7.79 -0.79
CA GLY A 58 8.11 -9.14 -0.43
C GLY A 58 8.09 -9.48 1.07
N GLN A 59 9.25 -9.46 1.73
CA GLN A 59 9.47 -10.07 3.06
C GLN A 59 8.48 -9.62 4.17
N ALA A 60 7.89 -8.42 4.06
CA ALA A 60 6.86 -7.93 4.98
C ALA A 60 5.56 -8.78 4.95
N GLN A 61 5.20 -9.35 3.79
CA GLN A 61 4.04 -10.24 3.62
C GLN A 61 4.31 -11.66 4.13
N ARG A 62 5.56 -12.16 4.02
CA ARG A 62 5.94 -13.53 4.41
C ARG A 62 5.80 -13.80 5.90
N GLN A 63 6.04 -12.81 6.76
CA GLN A 63 5.87 -12.96 8.21
C GLN A 63 4.39 -12.96 8.63
N ALA A 64 3.52 -12.26 7.89
CA ALA A 64 2.09 -12.18 8.18
C ALA A 64 1.33 -13.44 7.69
N LEU A 65 1.62 -13.93 6.49
CA LEU A 65 0.95 -15.11 5.91
C LEU A 65 1.42 -16.45 6.51
N ALA A 66 2.71 -16.62 6.80
CA ALA A 66 3.23 -17.84 7.44
C ALA A 66 2.67 -18.06 8.85
N SER A 67 2.12 -17.01 9.48
CA SER A 67 1.48 -17.09 10.79
C SER A 67 -0.02 -17.44 10.71
N ALA A 68 -0.62 -17.42 9.52
CA ALA A 68 -2.06 -17.67 9.30
C ALA A 68 -2.35 -19.11 8.85
N GLU A 69 -1.40 -19.79 8.19
CA GLU A 69 -1.57 -21.15 7.63
C GLU A 69 -1.32 -22.29 8.64
N GLY A 70 -1.21 -21.98 9.94
CA GLY A 70 -0.91 -22.95 11.00
C GLY A 70 -2.04 -23.23 11.99
N ARG A 71 -3.31 -23.02 11.64
CA ARG A 71 -4.48 -23.35 12.48
C ARG A 71 -5.56 -24.08 11.69
#